data_AF-A0A519PS75-F1
#
_entry.id   AF-A0A519PS75-F1
#
_cell.length_a   1.000
_cell.length_b   1.000
_cell.length_c   1.000
_cell.angle_alpha   90.00
_cell.angle_beta   90.00
_cell.angle_gamma   90.00
#
_symmetry.space_group_name_H-M   'P 1'
#
loop_
_entity.id
_entity.type
_entity.pdbx_description
1 polymer ?
#
loop_
_entity_poly.entity_id
_entity_poly.type
_entity_poly.pdbx_seq_one_letter_code
_entity_poly.pdbx_strand_id
1 'polypeptide(L)'
;MALSGCATAGSGIGGTPAATLEADAAVARALLPVQTPRAELLQVWTGPYEGVPPWDKVTPAKLKEALLEGIELRRAEYAAIADNPEPPTFANTLVATQMAGQPLQRAGALYGVMTSNIGSADYQAVDREISPIMSAAGDEITFNTKLFQRVKAVADGARAAGLTAEQTRLAERSRDSFIRNGAALDAAGKAELGRINTALSNAFTSFGQKVVADENAWTVIPTEAGVAGLPASNKAAAAAAARSRNVQGWAIVNTRSSVDPFLSFGDDRAMREVVWRKFVNRGDNGDANDTNSTIAEIVRLRAERARLLGFGNHAEWRMQDTMAKTPAAAMALMERVWAPAKARVTEEVADMRAIAGHDIEPWDYLYYAEKVRKQKYDLDQNELKPYFELGNVKRGAFYMAGRLYGFDFTPLPRGTVPTFQPDVEVFEVTNKADGSHVGLFYSDDFSRAGKRSGAWATTYRSYSTYDGVKNVLASNNNNFTKAEGAEPILISLDDAQTLFHEFGHALHSLAAAYTYPALGGTPRDYVEYPSQVHEHWVLSRPILDGYMKHVETGQPMPQSLVAKIEASN
;
A
#
# COMPACT_ATOMS: atom_id res chain seq x y z
N MET A 1 31.39 35.95 -18.87
CA MET A 1 30.43 36.07 -19.99
C MET A 1 29.10 35.58 -19.49
N ALA A 2 28.11 36.46 -19.52
CA ALA A 2 26.74 36.16 -19.16
C ALA A 2 26.10 35.23 -20.20
N LEU A 3 25.31 34.26 -19.74
CA LEU A 3 24.19 33.73 -20.50
C LEU A 3 22.99 33.69 -19.56
N SER A 4 22.13 34.70 -19.75
CA SER A 4 20.76 34.74 -19.27
C SER A 4 19.89 33.74 -20.01
N GLY A 5 18.85 33.26 -19.32
CA GLY A 5 17.53 33.11 -19.92
C GLY A 5 17.20 31.76 -20.56
N CYS A 6 16.62 30.87 -19.75
CA CYS A 6 15.43 30.13 -20.17
C CYS A 6 14.44 30.18 -19.00
N ALA A 7 13.54 31.18 -19.05
CA ALA A 7 12.31 31.14 -18.29
C ALA A 7 11.54 29.89 -18.75
N THR A 8 11.27 28.98 -17.83
CA THR A 8 10.30 27.91 -18.04
C THR A 8 8.93 28.57 -18.14
N ALA A 9 8.45 28.71 -19.37
CA ALA A 9 7.03 28.83 -19.62
C ALA A 9 6.38 27.60 -18.98
N GLY A 10 5.69 27.82 -17.85
CA GLY A 10 4.77 26.84 -17.30
C GLY A 10 3.71 26.61 -18.38
N SER A 11 3.81 25.49 -19.07
CA SER A 11 2.70 24.92 -19.82
C SER A 11 1.59 24.69 -18.81
N GLY A 12 0.65 25.63 -18.74
CA GLY A 12 -0.58 25.47 -17.98
C GLY A 12 -1.22 24.17 -18.44
N ILE A 13 -1.29 23.21 -17.52
CA ILE A 13 -2.14 22.03 -17.69
C ILE A 13 -3.53 22.62 -17.95
N GLY A 14 -4.10 22.35 -19.12
CA GLY A 14 -5.38 22.89 -19.58
C GLY A 14 -6.54 22.35 -18.74
N GLY A 15 -6.61 22.79 -17.49
CA GLY A 15 -7.65 22.44 -16.54
C GLY A 15 -8.99 23.04 -16.93
N THR A 16 -10.06 22.32 -16.62
CA THR A 16 -11.43 22.80 -16.77
C THR A 16 -11.61 24.07 -15.91
N PRO A 17 -12.11 25.19 -16.47
CA PRO A 17 -12.29 26.43 -15.70
C PRO A 17 -13.14 26.23 -14.43
N ALA A 18 -12.82 26.93 -13.34
CA ALA A 18 -13.52 26.80 -12.05
C ALA A 18 -15.05 26.98 -12.18
N ALA A 19 -15.50 27.97 -12.95
CA ALA A 19 -16.92 28.22 -13.20
C ALA A 19 -17.64 27.04 -13.89
N THR A 20 -16.93 26.26 -14.71
CA THR A 20 -17.48 25.05 -15.34
C THR A 20 -17.52 23.87 -14.39
N LEU A 21 -16.57 23.75 -13.45
CA LEU A 21 -16.59 22.72 -12.41
C LEU A 21 -17.75 22.90 -11.43
N GLU A 22 -17.99 24.13 -10.98
CA GLU A 22 -19.10 24.44 -10.09
C GLU A 22 -20.47 24.16 -10.74
N ALA A 23 -20.61 24.50 -12.03
CA ALA A 23 -21.82 24.21 -12.79
C ALA A 23 -22.05 22.70 -12.96
N ASP A 24 -21.02 21.96 -13.38
CA ASP A 24 -21.10 20.50 -13.51
C ASP A 24 -21.44 19.83 -12.17
N ALA A 25 -20.81 20.29 -11.08
CA ALA A 25 -21.07 19.83 -9.73
C ALA A 25 -22.50 20.13 -9.27
N ALA A 26 -23.05 21.30 -9.62
CA ALA A 26 -24.43 21.66 -9.31
C ALA A 26 -25.44 20.73 -10.01
N VAL A 27 -25.24 20.44 -11.30
CA VAL A 27 -26.06 19.49 -12.06
C VAL A 27 -25.99 18.09 -11.44
N ALA A 28 -24.79 17.62 -11.11
CA ALA A 28 -24.60 16.32 -10.47
C ALA A 28 -25.30 16.22 -9.10
N ARG A 29 -25.17 17.25 -8.25
CA ARG A 29 -25.83 17.29 -6.93
C ARG A 29 -27.35 17.35 -7.04
N ALA A 30 -27.90 18.08 -8.03
CA ALA A 30 -29.33 18.15 -8.25
C ALA A 30 -29.93 16.80 -8.70
N LEU A 31 -29.13 15.98 -9.39
CA LEU A 31 -29.52 14.65 -9.83
C LEU A 31 -29.50 13.61 -8.69
N LEU A 32 -28.50 13.67 -7.82
CA LEU A 32 -28.31 12.66 -6.79
C LEU A 32 -29.34 12.81 -5.66
N PRO A 33 -29.89 11.70 -5.13
CA PRO A 33 -30.83 11.76 -4.02
C PRO A 33 -30.14 12.34 -2.78
N VAL A 34 -30.81 13.26 -2.09
CA VAL A 34 -30.38 13.69 -0.76
C VAL A 34 -30.63 12.54 0.21
N GLN A 35 -29.55 12.02 0.78
CA GLN A 35 -29.58 10.89 1.70
C GLN A 35 -29.03 11.29 3.06
N THR A 36 -29.69 10.82 4.11
CA THR A 36 -29.22 10.96 5.50
C THR A 36 -28.86 9.56 6.00
N PRO A 37 -27.57 9.17 5.99
CA PRO A 37 -27.15 7.87 6.52
C PRO A 37 -27.56 7.75 7.99
N ARG A 38 -27.94 6.54 8.44
CA ARG A 38 -28.28 6.30 9.86
C ARG A 38 -27.07 5.82 10.65
N ALA A 39 -26.25 4.95 10.05
CA ALA A 39 -25.07 4.41 10.68
C ALA A 39 -24.05 5.52 10.98
N GLU A 40 -23.49 5.49 12.19
CA GLU A 40 -22.55 6.50 12.65
C GLU A 40 -21.29 6.59 11.76
N LEU A 41 -20.79 5.45 11.28
CA LEU A 41 -19.56 5.40 10.48
C LEU A 41 -19.76 5.81 9.01
N LEU A 42 -21.00 6.07 8.59
CA LEU A 42 -21.33 6.65 7.28
C LEU A 42 -21.43 8.18 7.32
N GLN A 43 -21.47 8.80 8.50
CA GLN A 43 -21.54 10.25 8.61
C GLN A 43 -20.31 10.91 7.99
N VAL A 44 -20.48 12.15 7.51
CA VAL A 44 -19.34 12.97 7.10
C VAL A 44 -18.41 13.11 8.31
N TRP A 45 -17.12 12.92 8.08
CA TRP A 45 -16.13 13.10 9.13
C TRP A 45 -16.12 14.54 9.60
N THR A 46 -16.07 14.74 10.92
CA THR A 46 -16.10 16.05 11.57
C THR A 46 -14.85 16.26 12.41
N GLY A 47 -14.63 17.49 12.87
CA GLY A 47 -13.46 17.86 13.66
C GLY A 47 -12.44 18.69 12.86
N PRO A 48 -11.19 18.81 13.35
CA PRO A 48 -10.15 19.60 12.69
C PRO A 48 -9.80 19.02 11.31
N TYR A 49 -9.07 19.79 10.50
CA TYR A 49 -8.57 19.35 9.19
C TYR A 49 -9.67 18.90 8.22
N GLU A 50 -10.82 19.58 8.22
CA GLU A 50 -12.03 19.23 7.44
C GLU A 50 -12.62 17.87 7.83
N GLY A 51 -12.35 17.43 9.05
CA GLY A 51 -12.79 16.15 9.58
C GLY A 51 -11.81 15.01 9.34
N VAL A 52 -11.77 14.10 10.32
CA VAL A 52 -10.86 12.95 10.38
C VAL A 52 -11.64 11.66 10.62
N PRO A 53 -11.11 10.48 10.23
CA PRO A 53 -11.83 9.23 10.41
C PRO A 53 -12.02 8.94 11.92
N PRO A 54 -13.22 8.50 12.35
CA PRO A 54 -13.55 8.30 13.77
C PRO A 54 -13.02 6.96 14.28
N TRP A 55 -11.70 6.78 14.26
CA TRP A 55 -11.03 5.49 14.56
C TRP A 55 -11.43 4.90 15.91
N ASP A 56 -11.59 5.76 16.92
CA ASP A 56 -12.00 5.46 18.28
C ASP A 56 -13.43 4.93 18.41
N LYS A 57 -14.25 5.12 17.38
CA LYS A 57 -15.66 4.70 17.35
C LYS A 57 -15.91 3.41 16.58
N VAL A 58 -14.90 2.90 15.89
CA VAL A 58 -15.06 1.75 15.00
C VAL A 58 -15.14 0.46 15.80
N THR A 59 -16.29 -0.20 15.75
CA THR A 59 -16.46 -1.57 16.26
C THR A 59 -16.86 -2.50 15.11
N PRO A 60 -16.62 -3.82 15.20
CA PRO A 60 -17.01 -4.75 14.15
C PRO A 60 -18.50 -4.66 13.77
N ALA A 61 -19.38 -4.53 14.76
CA ALA A 61 -20.82 -4.42 14.55
C ALA A 61 -21.21 -3.12 13.81
N LYS A 62 -20.70 -1.98 14.26
CA LYS A 62 -20.95 -0.67 13.61
C LYS A 62 -20.39 -0.63 12.19
N LEU A 63 -19.23 -1.24 11.98
CA LEU A 63 -18.58 -1.31 10.67
C LEU A 63 -19.40 -2.14 9.69
N LYS A 64 -19.87 -3.31 10.12
CA LYS A 64 -20.78 -4.16 9.34
C LYS A 64 -22.07 -3.41 8.96
N GLU A 65 -22.73 -2.81 9.95
CA GLU A 65 -23.96 -2.02 9.74
C GLU A 65 -23.74 -0.90 8.72
N ALA A 66 -22.65 -0.13 8.88
CA ALA A 66 -22.30 0.95 7.97
C ALA A 66 -22.02 0.46 6.55
N LEU A 67 -21.29 -0.64 6.37
CA LEU A 67 -21.00 -1.17 5.03
C LEU A 67 -22.28 -1.62 4.32
N LEU A 68 -23.18 -2.31 5.01
CA LEU A 68 -24.46 -2.74 4.45
C LEU A 68 -25.36 -1.57 4.07
N GLU A 69 -25.55 -0.59 4.96
CA GLU A 69 -26.33 0.60 4.64
C GLU A 69 -25.67 1.42 3.52
N GLY A 70 -24.34 1.59 3.56
CA GLY A 70 -23.59 2.34 2.55
C GLY A 70 -23.73 1.75 1.14
N ILE A 71 -23.86 0.43 1.03
CA ILE A 71 -24.16 -0.25 -0.23
C ILE A 71 -25.55 0.17 -0.76
N GLU A 72 -26.58 0.18 0.09
CA GLU A 72 -27.93 0.61 -0.34
C GLU A 72 -27.98 2.08 -0.75
N LEU A 73 -27.31 2.95 0.01
CA LEU A 73 -27.18 4.37 -0.32
C LEU A 73 -26.56 4.56 -1.71
N ARG A 74 -25.45 3.87 -1.96
CA ARG A 74 -24.77 3.88 -3.25
C ARG A 74 -25.64 3.33 -4.38
N ARG A 75 -26.40 2.24 -4.15
CA ARG A 75 -27.34 1.70 -5.15
C ARG A 75 -28.36 2.75 -5.59
N ALA A 76 -28.95 3.48 -4.65
CA ALA A 76 -29.92 4.53 -4.95
C ALA A 76 -29.31 5.70 -5.73
N GLU A 77 -28.08 6.13 -5.41
CA GLU A 77 -27.36 7.16 -6.18
C GLU A 77 -27.08 6.72 -7.62
N TYR A 78 -26.58 5.49 -7.81
CA TYR A 78 -26.32 4.97 -9.15
C TYR A 78 -27.59 4.69 -9.95
N ALA A 79 -28.70 4.31 -9.29
CA ALA A 79 -30.00 4.21 -9.93
C ALA A 79 -30.48 5.57 -10.45
N ALA A 80 -30.36 6.64 -9.66
CA ALA A 80 -30.70 7.99 -10.10
C ALA A 80 -29.90 8.42 -11.35
N ILE A 81 -28.61 8.10 -11.41
CA ILE A 81 -27.79 8.37 -12.59
C ILE A 81 -28.26 7.55 -13.79
N ALA A 82 -28.48 6.24 -13.60
CA ALA A 82 -28.86 5.32 -14.66
C ALA A 82 -30.24 5.62 -15.25
N ASP A 83 -31.18 6.04 -14.41
CA ASP A 83 -32.59 6.28 -14.75
C ASP A 83 -32.90 7.75 -15.06
N ASN A 84 -31.90 8.65 -15.06
CA ASN A 84 -32.10 10.05 -15.45
C ASN A 84 -32.69 10.13 -16.88
N PRO A 85 -33.90 10.71 -17.06
CA PRO A 85 -34.53 10.80 -18.38
C PRO A 85 -33.86 11.80 -19.32
N GLU A 86 -33.04 12.72 -18.79
CA GLU A 86 -32.30 13.67 -19.61
C GLU A 86 -31.20 12.96 -20.44
N PRO A 87 -30.89 13.47 -21.64
CA PRO A 87 -29.74 13.00 -22.42
C PRO A 87 -28.46 12.97 -21.58
N PRO A 88 -27.60 11.96 -21.74
CA PRO A 88 -26.38 11.84 -20.96
C PRO A 88 -25.40 12.97 -21.30
N THR A 89 -24.98 13.70 -20.27
CA THR A 89 -23.95 14.74 -20.33
C THR A 89 -22.78 14.38 -19.43
N PHE A 90 -21.65 15.07 -19.58
CA PHE A 90 -20.50 14.89 -18.69
C PHE A 90 -20.90 15.09 -17.21
N ALA A 91 -21.65 16.16 -16.92
CA ALA A 91 -22.08 16.50 -15.57
C ALA A 91 -23.06 15.46 -14.98
N ASN A 92 -24.16 15.17 -15.67
CA ASN A 92 -25.23 14.30 -15.16
C ASN A 92 -24.90 12.80 -15.20
N THR A 93 -23.71 12.44 -15.70
CA THR A 93 -23.24 11.06 -15.79
C THR A 93 -21.89 10.92 -15.10
N LEU A 94 -20.82 11.52 -15.63
CA LEU A 94 -19.47 11.28 -15.11
C LEU A 94 -19.20 12.04 -13.81
N VAL A 95 -19.56 13.33 -13.70
CA VAL A 95 -19.42 14.06 -12.42
C VAL A 95 -20.33 13.46 -11.35
N ALA A 96 -21.57 13.10 -11.69
CA ALA A 96 -22.46 12.38 -10.79
C ALA A 96 -21.86 11.05 -10.29
N THR A 97 -21.19 10.26 -11.15
CA THR A 97 -20.49 9.04 -10.69
C THR A 97 -19.28 9.31 -9.79
N GLN A 98 -18.60 10.46 -9.93
CA GLN A 98 -17.53 10.87 -9.00
C GLN A 98 -18.10 11.21 -7.61
N MET A 99 -19.32 11.76 -7.57
CA MET A 99 -20.02 12.12 -6.33
C MET A 99 -20.70 10.94 -5.64
N ALA A 100 -21.10 9.90 -6.39
CA ALA A 100 -21.82 8.77 -5.84
C ALA A 100 -20.94 7.87 -4.94
N GLY A 101 -21.53 7.37 -3.86
CA GLY A 101 -20.97 6.39 -2.94
C GLY A 101 -20.12 6.99 -1.82
N GLN A 102 -20.13 8.30 -1.63
CA GLN A 102 -19.30 8.99 -0.61
C GLN A 102 -19.48 8.42 0.81
N PRO A 103 -20.70 8.09 1.29
CA PRO A 103 -20.86 7.42 2.59
C PRO A 103 -20.12 6.07 2.65
N LEU A 104 -20.29 5.22 1.63
CA LEU A 104 -19.63 3.91 1.58
C LEU A 104 -18.10 4.05 1.45
N GLN A 105 -17.59 5.06 0.74
CA GLN A 105 -16.16 5.32 0.66
C GLN A 105 -15.54 5.60 2.04
N ARG A 106 -16.22 6.39 2.89
CA ARG A 106 -15.77 6.64 4.27
C ARG A 106 -15.72 5.36 5.09
N ALA A 107 -16.79 4.55 5.07
CA ALA A 107 -16.81 3.26 5.77
C ALA A 107 -15.78 2.27 5.18
N GLY A 108 -15.54 2.32 3.88
CA GLY A 108 -14.54 1.51 3.18
C GLY A 108 -13.10 1.82 3.62
N ALA A 109 -12.77 3.10 3.83
CA ALA A 109 -11.47 3.49 4.40
C ALA A 109 -11.28 2.91 5.80
N LEU A 110 -12.32 2.96 6.64
CA LEU A 110 -12.30 2.35 7.98
C LEU A 110 -12.13 0.83 7.89
N TYR A 111 -12.90 0.18 7.02
CA TYR A 111 -12.85 -1.25 6.79
C TYR A 111 -11.47 -1.74 6.36
N GLY A 112 -10.83 -1.06 5.41
CA GLY A 112 -9.49 -1.40 4.95
C GLY A 112 -8.45 -1.38 6.08
N VAL A 113 -8.48 -0.35 6.94
CA VAL A 113 -7.58 -0.26 8.09
C VAL A 113 -7.90 -1.31 9.15
N MET A 114 -9.17 -1.52 9.49
CA MET A 114 -9.52 -2.50 10.53
C MET A 114 -9.18 -3.94 10.11
N THR A 115 -9.24 -4.26 8.82
CA THR A 115 -8.90 -5.60 8.33
C THR A 115 -7.40 -5.80 8.10
N SER A 116 -6.66 -4.76 7.70
CA SER A 116 -5.22 -4.88 7.39
C SER A 116 -4.27 -4.47 8.52
N ASN A 117 -4.64 -3.48 9.33
CA ASN A 117 -3.83 -2.96 10.43
C ASN A 117 -4.21 -3.54 11.79
N ILE A 118 -5.49 -3.83 12.02
CA ILE A 118 -5.96 -4.42 13.29
C ILE A 118 -6.09 -5.93 13.15
N GLY A 119 -6.85 -6.41 12.16
CA GLY A 119 -6.90 -7.79 11.72
C GLY A 119 -7.23 -8.81 12.81
N SER A 120 -7.96 -8.41 13.85
CA SER A 120 -8.44 -9.31 14.91
C SER A 120 -9.56 -10.23 14.41
N ALA A 121 -9.82 -11.32 15.14
CA ALA A 121 -10.73 -12.38 14.73
C ALA A 121 -12.17 -11.88 14.44
N ASP A 122 -12.61 -10.83 15.14
CA ASP A 122 -13.88 -10.16 14.94
C ASP A 122 -13.93 -9.34 13.63
N TYR A 123 -12.89 -8.57 13.29
CA TYR A 123 -12.81 -7.89 11.99
C TYR A 123 -12.60 -8.87 10.83
N GLN A 124 -11.87 -9.97 11.03
CA GLN A 124 -11.78 -11.06 10.06
C GLN A 124 -13.14 -11.74 9.80
N ALA A 125 -14.00 -11.82 10.82
CA ALA A 125 -15.36 -12.32 10.64
C ALA A 125 -16.22 -11.34 9.83
N VAL A 126 -16.10 -10.04 10.09
CA VAL A 126 -16.74 -9.00 9.26
C VAL A 126 -16.27 -9.09 7.81
N ASP A 127 -14.96 -9.26 7.58
CA ASP A 127 -14.38 -9.38 6.24
C ASP A 127 -14.95 -10.59 5.47
N ARG A 128 -15.02 -11.76 6.10
CA ARG A 128 -15.62 -12.96 5.48
C ARG A 128 -17.07 -12.76 5.07
N GLU A 129 -17.84 -12.01 5.85
CA GLU A 129 -19.25 -11.79 5.56
C GLU A 129 -19.46 -10.69 4.51
N ILE A 130 -18.73 -9.58 4.62
CA ILE A 130 -18.98 -8.37 3.83
C ILE A 130 -18.26 -8.39 2.49
N SER A 131 -17.07 -8.98 2.38
CA SER A 131 -16.31 -9.02 1.12
C SER A 131 -17.11 -9.53 -0.10
N PRO A 132 -17.81 -10.69 -0.05
CA PRO A 132 -18.65 -11.13 -1.17
C PRO A 132 -19.82 -10.18 -1.45
N ILE A 133 -20.42 -9.57 -0.42
CA ILE A 133 -21.54 -8.63 -0.57
C ILE A 133 -21.06 -7.35 -1.28
N MET A 134 -19.89 -6.82 -0.90
CA MET A 134 -19.27 -5.67 -1.56
C MET A 134 -18.90 -5.99 -3.01
N SER A 135 -18.39 -7.19 -3.29
CA SER A 135 -18.10 -7.64 -4.65
C SER A 135 -19.37 -7.63 -5.51
N ALA A 136 -20.45 -8.24 -5.03
CA ALA A 136 -21.73 -8.29 -5.74
C ALA A 136 -22.31 -6.88 -5.98
N ALA A 137 -22.24 -5.99 -4.98
CA ALA A 137 -22.68 -4.60 -5.12
C ALA A 137 -21.86 -3.82 -6.17
N GLY A 138 -20.57 -4.11 -6.32
CA GLY A 138 -19.73 -3.56 -7.39
C GLY A 138 -20.11 -4.07 -8.77
N ASP A 139 -20.44 -5.36 -8.87
CA ASP A 139 -20.91 -5.99 -10.10
C ASP A 139 -22.24 -5.39 -10.55
N GLU A 140 -23.19 -5.12 -9.65
CA GLU A 140 -24.47 -4.49 -9.98
C GLU A 140 -24.30 -3.14 -10.70
N ILE A 141 -23.33 -2.32 -10.27
CA ILE A 141 -23.03 -1.05 -10.94
C ILE A 141 -22.45 -1.29 -12.33
N THR A 142 -21.47 -2.18 -12.45
CA THR A 142 -20.81 -2.49 -13.72
C THR A 142 -21.77 -3.13 -14.72
N PHE A 143 -22.67 -3.99 -14.25
CA PHE A 143 -23.62 -4.76 -15.07
C PHE A 143 -24.87 -3.96 -15.42
N ASN A 144 -25.10 -2.80 -14.79
CA ASN A 144 -26.21 -1.92 -15.10
C ASN A 144 -26.11 -1.40 -16.54
N THR A 145 -26.92 -1.98 -17.42
CA THR A 145 -26.93 -1.66 -18.85
C THR A 145 -27.26 -0.20 -19.12
N LYS A 146 -28.22 0.40 -18.38
CA LYS A 146 -28.60 1.81 -18.59
C LYS A 146 -27.44 2.74 -18.26
N LEU A 147 -26.79 2.52 -17.11
CA LEU A 147 -25.61 3.27 -16.70
C LEU A 147 -24.49 3.15 -17.72
N PHE A 148 -24.17 1.92 -18.17
CA PHE A 148 -23.13 1.71 -19.16
C PHE A 148 -23.42 2.46 -20.47
N GLN A 149 -24.67 2.44 -20.96
CA GLN A 149 -25.02 3.18 -22.17
C GLN A 149 -24.87 4.69 -22.00
N ARG A 150 -25.19 5.25 -20.82
CA ARG A 150 -24.95 6.67 -20.53
C ARG A 150 -23.45 7.00 -20.55
N VAL A 151 -22.63 6.23 -19.83
CA VAL A 151 -21.17 6.40 -19.81
C VAL A 151 -20.57 6.30 -21.22
N LYS A 152 -21.00 5.29 -21.99
CA LYS A 152 -20.56 5.09 -23.37
C LYS A 152 -20.96 6.25 -24.27
N ALA A 153 -22.18 6.76 -24.16
CA ALA A 153 -22.64 7.91 -24.96
C ALA A 153 -21.81 9.17 -24.69
N VAL A 154 -21.47 9.45 -23.43
CA VAL A 154 -20.58 10.58 -23.09
C VAL A 154 -19.18 10.37 -23.67
N ALA A 155 -18.61 9.17 -23.52
CA ALA A 155 -17.27 8.86 -24.04
C ALA A 155 -17.19 8.95 -25.57
N ASP A 156 -18.17 8.39 -26.27
CA ASP A 156 -18.19 8.39 -27.74
C ASP A 156 -18.52 9.78 -28.31
N GLY A 157 -19.28 10.58 -27.57
CA GLY A 157 -19.63 11.97 -27.90
C GLY A 157 -18.62 13.02 -27.44
N ALA A 158 -17.57 12.64 -26.69
CA ALA A 158 -16.67 13.56 -25.98
C ALA A 158 -16.12 14.68 -26.86
N ARG A 159 -15.65 14.35 -28.07
CA ARG A 159 -15.11 15.33 -29.02
C ARG A 159 -16.18 16.31 -29.51
N ALA A 160 -17.37 15.81 -29.86
CA ALA A 160 -18.46 16.65 -30.36
C ALA A 160 -19.01 17.58 -29.27
N ALA A 161 -18.97 17.14 -28.01
CA ALA A 161 -19.35 17.92 -26.84
C ALA A 161 -18.28 18.93 -26.39
N GLY A 162 -17.11 18.97 -27.05
CA GLY A 162 -16.03 19.90 -26.70
C GLY A 162 -15.42 19.65 -25.32
N LEU A 163 -15.44 18.40 -24.83
CA LEU A 163 -14.84 18.06 -23.54
C LEU A 163 -13.34 18.37 -23.52
N THR A 164 -12.84 18.81 -22.37
CA THR A 164 -11.39 19.02 -22.17
C THR A 164 -10.63 17.70 -22.28
N ALA A 165 -9.29 17.76 -22.38
CA ALA A 165 -8.46 16.57 -22.42
C ALA A 165 -8.64 15.69 -21.17
N GLU A 166 -8.73 16.31 -19.99
CA GLU A 166 -8.95 15.60 -18.72
C GLU A 166 -10.34 14.95 -18.67
N GLN A 167 -11.39 15.68 -19.08
CA GLN A 167 -12.76 15.15 -19.15
C GLN A 167 -12.88 13.99 -20.16
N THR A 168 -12.27 14.13 -21.34
CA THR A 168 -12.21 13.08 -22.36
C THR A 168 -11.51 11.84 -21.80
N ARG A 169 -10.38 12.02 -21.12
CA ARG A 169 -9.64 10.93 -20.49
C ARG A 169 -10.46 10.21 -19.44
N LEU A 170 -11.21 10.93 -18.60
CA LEU A 170 -12.11 10.35 -17.62
C LEU A 170 -13.20 9.52 -18.32
N ALA A 171 -13.82 10.05 -19.37
CA ALA A 171 -14.90 9.39 -20.10
C ALA A 171 -14.43 8.08 -20.74
N GLU A 172 -13.30 8.12 -21.45
CA GLU A 172 -12.70 6.93 -22.07
C GLU A 172 -12.30 5.88 -21.03
N ARG A 173 -11.57 6.28 -19.97
CA ARG A 173 -11.18 5.35 -18.91
C ARG A 173 -12.39 4.72 -18.22
N SER A 174 -13.46 5.48 -18.02
CA SER A 174 -14.70 4.99 -17.41
C SER A 174 -15.38 3.96 -18.33
N ARG A 175 -15.61 4.30 -19.61
CA ARG A 175 -16.19 3.36 -20.59
C ARG A 175 -15.37 2.08 -20.69
N ASP A 176 -14.05 2.22 -20.85
CA ASP A 176 -13.17 1.08 -21.03
C ASP A 176 -13.13 0.21 -19.77
N SER A 177 -13.18 0.81 -18.57
CA SER A 177 -13.30 0.06 -17.31
C SER A 177 -14.59 -0.76 -17.24
N PHE A 178 -15.74 -0.19 -17.63
CA PHE A 178 -17.00 -0.94 -17.71
C PHE A 178 -16.87 -2.14 -18.66
N ILE A 179 -16.32 -1.94 -19.85
CA ILE A 179 -16.12 -3.01 -20.84
C ILE A 179 -15.20 -4.10 -20.29
N ARG A 180 -14.04 -3.73 -19.73
CA ARG A 180 -13.06 -4.67 -19.16
C ARG A 180 -13.61 -5.50 -18.00
N ASN A 181 -14.62 -4.98 -17.31
CA ASN A 181 -15.28 -5.65 -16.19
C ASN A 181 -16.63 -6.27 -16.59
N GLY A 182 -16.90 -6.46 -17.89
CA GLY A 182 -18.01 -7.29 -18.37
C GLY A 182 -19.34 -6.56 -18.60
N ALA A 183 -19.37 -5.23 -18.62
CA ALA A 183 -20.59 -4.48 -18.90
C ALA A 183 -21.22 -4.82 -20.27
N ALA A 184 -20.40 -5.23 -21.23
CA ALA A 184 -20.79 -5.63 -22.59
C ALA A 184 -21.24 -7.09 -22.72
N LEU A 185 -21.14 -7.90 -21.66
CA LEU A 185 -21.66 -9.28 -21.66
C LEU A 185 -23.19 -9.29 -21.69
N ASP A 186 -23.75 -10.39 -22.18
CA ASP A 186 -25.18 -10.66 -22.08
C ASP A 186 -25.58 -11.03 -20.63
N ALA A 187 -26.86 -11.31 -20.40
CA ALA A 187 -27.36 -11.62 -19.06
C ALA A 187 -26.71 -12.89 -18.47
N ALA A 188 -26.48 -13.92 -19.29
CA ALA A 188 -25.86 -15.16 -18.85
C ALA A 188 -24.38 -14.95 -18.49
N GLY A 189 -23.64 -14.22 -19.32
CA GLY A 189 -22.24 -13.88 -19.07
C GLY A 189 -22.07 -13.00 -17.83
N LYS A 190 -22.96 -12.03 -17.60
CA LYS A 190 -22.96 -11.22 -16.37
C LYS A 190 -23.22 -12.08 -15.13
N ALA A 191 -24.18 -13.00 -15.18
CA ALA A 191 -24.47 -13.91 -14.07
C ALA A 191 -23.26 -14.79 -13.74
N GLU A 192 -22.61 -15.36 -14.76
CA GLU A 192 -21.41 -16.19 -14.55
C GLU A 192 -20.22 -15.37 -14.06
N LEU A 193 -20.01 -14.17 -14.60
CA LEU A 193 -18.95 -13.28 -14.12
C LEU A 193 -19.15 -12.89 -12.65
N GLY A 194 -20.37 -12.59 -12.24
CA GLY A 194 -20.70 -12.28 -10.85
C GLY A 194 -20.46 -13.46 -9.90
N ARG A 195 -20.80 -14.68 -10.34
CA ARG A 195 -20.46 -15.92 -9.61
C ARG A 195 -18.94 -16.07 -9.44
N ILE A 196 -18.18 -15.85 -10.51
CA ILE A 196 -16.71 -15.94 -10.47
C ILE A 196 -16.10 -14.86 -9.56
N ASN A 197 -16.56 -13.62 -9.66
CA ASN A 197 -16.06 -12.51 -8.82
C ASN A 197 -16.33 -12.76 -7.33
N THR A 198 -17.52 -13.25 -6.98
CA THR A 198 -17.86 -13.64 -5.61
C THR A 198 -16.97 -14.77 -5.10
N ALA A 199 -16.76 -15.82 -5.91
CA ALA A 199 -15.88 -16.93 -5.54
C ALA A 199 -14.43 -16.48 -5.35
N LEU A 200 -13.91 -15.61 -6.24
CA LEU A 200 -12.59 -15.02 -6.10
C LEU A 200 -12.46 -14.19 -4.83
N SER A 201 -13.46 -13.37 -4.51
CA SER A 201 -13.48 -12.56 -3.28
C SER A 201 -13.35 -13.45 -2.04
N ASN A 202 -14.15 -14.51 -1.95
CA ASN A 202 -14.10 -15.46 -0.84
C ASN A 202 -12.74 -16.18 -0.75
N ALA A 203 -12.20 -16.61 -1.89
CA ALA A 203 -10.92 -17.30 -1.93
C ALA A 203 -9.75 -16.40 -1.50
N PHE A 204 -9.74 -15.12 -1.90
CA PHE A 204 -8.71 -14.16 -1.47
C PHE A 204 -8.81 -13.82 0.02
N THR A 205 -10.03 -13.63 0.54
CA THR A 205 -10.24 -13.43 1.99
C THR A 205 -9.72 -14.64 2.76
N SER A 206 -10.06 -15.87 2.33
CA SER A 206 -9.55 -17.08 2.98
C SER A 206 -8.03 -17.21 2.90
N PHE A 207 -7.45 -16.96 1.72
CA PHE A 207 -5.99 -16.96 1.53
C PHE A 207 -5.30 -15.99 2.50
N GLY A 208 -5.74 -14.72 2.54
CA GLY A 208 -5.13 -13.71 3.41
C GLY A 208 -5.20 -14.07 4.89
N GLN A 209 -6.35 -14.56 5.35
CA GLN A 209 -6.54 -14.96 6.76
C GLN A 209 -5.66 -16.15 7.15
N LYS A 210 -5.53 -17.15 6.27
CA LYS A 210 -4.65 -18.31 6.49
C LYS A 210 -3.18 -17.91 6.55
N VAL A 211 -2.71 -17.05 5.63
CA VAL A 211 -1.33 -16.54 5.68
C VAL A 211 -1.09 -15.81 6.99
N VAL A 212 -1.94 -14.84 7.37
CA VAL A 212 -1.80 -14.08 8.63
C VAL A 212 -1.82 -15.00 9.86
N ALA A 213 -2.61 -16.07 9.85
CA ALA A 213 -2.61 -17.06 10.93
C ALA A 213 -1.24 -17.73 11.08
N ASP A 214 -0.58 -18.10 9.98
CA ASP A 214 0.78 -18.63 10.00
C ASP A 214 1.84 -17.58 10.41
N GLU A 215 1.64 -16.30 10.07
CA GLU A 215 2.53 -15.22 10.50
C GLU A 215 2.51 -15.01 12.02
N ASN A 216 1.38 -15.33 12.66
CA ASN A 216 1.24 -15.26 14.11
C ASN A 216 1.94 -16.41 14.85
N ALA A 217 2.40 -17.45 14.15
CA ALA A 217 3.19 -18.53 14.75
C ALA A 217 4.60 -18.06 15.13
N TRP A 218 5.30 -18.83 15.97
CA TRP A 218 6.68 -18.51 16.38
C TRP A 218 7.51 -19.78 16.63
N THR A 219 8.82 -19.63 16.61
CA THR A 219 9.79 -20.65 17.03
C THR A 219 10.42 -20.22 18.36
N VAL A 220 10.35 -21.10 19.37
CA VAL A 220 10.94 -20.85 20.69
C VAL A 220 12.40 -21.28 20.68
N ILE A 221 13.28 -20.38 21.12
CA ILE A 221 14.70 -20.65 21.38
C ILE A 221 14.89 -20.61 22.90
N PRO A 222 15.13 -21.76 23.56
CA PRO A 222 15.07 -21.82 25.02
C PRO A 222 16.37 -21.40 25.72
N THR A 223 17.49 -21.30 25.00
CA THR A 223 18.81 -21.06 25.59
C THR A 223 19.51 -19.86 24.97
N GLU A 224 20.34 -19.17 25.75
CA GLU A 224 21.16 -18.05 25.28
C GLU A 224 22.09 -18.46 24.12
N ALA A 225 22.59 -19.71 24.15
CA ALA A 225 23.43 -20.24 23.08
C ALA A 225 22.70 -20.27 21.72
N GLY A 226 21.39 -20.53 21.72
CA GLY A 226 20.59 -20.56 20.49
C GLY A 226 20.34 -19.18 19.86
N VAL A 227 20.65 -18.09 20.57
CA VAL A 227 20.62 -16.72 20.03
C VAL A 227 22.01 -16.12 19.89
N ALA A 228 23.08 -16.93 20.00
CA ALA A 228 24.44 -16.47 19.71
C ALA A 228 24.54 -15.85 18.30
N GLY A 229 25.37 -14.83 18.18
CA GLY A 229 25.54 -14.05 16.95
C GLY A 229 24.49 -12.96 16.72
N LEU A 230 23.27 -13.08 17.28
CA LEU A 230 22.24 -12.06 17.10
C LEU A 230 22.66 -10.71 17.72
N PRO A 231 22.38 -9.59 17.03
CA PRO A 231 22.59 -8.25 17.59
C PRO A 231 21.75 -8.04 18.86
N ALA A 232 22.26 -7.27 19.81
CA ALA A 232 21.62 -7.06 21.11
C ALA A 232 20.16 -6.59 21.00
N SER A 233 19.86 -5.69 20.07
CA SER A 233 18.50 -5.21 19.79
C SER A 233 17.57 -6.33 19.29
N ASN A 234 18.06 -7.22 18.42
CA ASN A 234 17.28 -8.36 17.93
C ASN A 234 17.07 -9.42 19.01
N LYS A 235 18.06 -9.67 19.89
CA LYS A 235 17.90 -10.50 21.08
C LYS A 235 16.83 -9.94 22.02
N ALA A 236 16.89 -8.64 22.32
CA ALA A 236 15.93 -7.98 23.20
C ALA A 236 14.50 -8.08 22.65
N ALA A 237 14.34 -7.85 21.34
CA ALA A 237 13.06 -8.01 20.66
C ALA A 237 12.51 -9.43 20.69
N ALA A 238 13.34 -10.44 20.42
CA ALA A 238 12.90 -11.83 20.47
C ALA A 238 12.55 -12.27 21.91
N ALA A 239 13.22 -11.72 22.93
CA ALA A 239 12.86 -11.93 24.33
C ALA A 239 11.53 -11.24 24.70
N ALA A 240 11.28 -10.03 24.19
CA ALA A 240 10.01 -9.32 24.35
C ALA A 240 8.85 -10.11 23.70
N ALA A 241 9.09 -10.63 22.49
CA ALA A 241 8.13 -11.48 21.79
C ALA A 241 7.80 -12.78 22.54
N ALA A 242 8.78 -13.35 23.25
CA ALA A 242 8.58 -14.52 24.12
C ALA A 242 7.71 -14.15 25.34
N ARG A 243 8.04 -13.06 26.04
CA ARG A 243 7.27 -12.54 27.18
C ARG A 243 5.82 -12.26 26.80
N SER A 244 5.58 -11.58 25.68
CA SER A 244 4.23 -11.26 25.21
C SER A 244 3.39 -12.49 24.87
N ARG A 245 4.04 -13.65 24.69
CA ARG A 245 3.42 -14.96 24.38
C ARG A 245 3.46 -15.93 25.56
N ASN A 246 3.87 -15.47 26.74
CA ASN A 246 3.98 -16.28 27.95
C ASN A 246 4.88 -17.53 27.76
N VAL A 247 5.94 -17.40 26.96
CA VAL A 247 6.97 -18.45 26.79
C VAL A 247 8.33 -17.97 27.31
N GLN A 248 9.14 -18.91 27.80
CA GLN A 248 10.49 -18.62 28.30
C GLN A 248 11.51 -18.59 27.16
N GLY A 249 12.61 -17.83 27.33
CA GLY A 249 13.66 -17.68 26.34
C GLY A 249 13.35 -16.60 25.30
N TRP A 250 13.55 -16.93 24.03
CA TRP A 250 13.33 -16.04 22.89
C TRP A 250 12.30 -16.64 21.92
N ALA A 251 11.50 -15.79 21.29
CA ALA A 251 10.55 -16.20 20.26
C ALA A 251 10.87 -15.49 18.96
N ILE A 252 11.23 -16.27 17.94
CA ILE A 252 11.35 -15.79 16.57
C ILE A 252 9.96 -15.87 15.96
N VAL A 253 9.31 -14.73 15.77
CA VAL A 253 7.97 -14.64 15.18
C VAL A 253 8.06 -14.97 13.70
N ASN A 254 7.03 -15.59 13.12
CA ASN A 254 7.04 -16.04 11.74
C ASN A 254 6.78 -14.91 10.72
N THR A 255 7.41 -13.76 10.96
CA THR A 255 7.40 -12.57 10.13
C THR A 255 8.81 -12.29 9.62
N ARG A 256 8.90 -11.67 8.44
CA ARG A 256 10.18 -11.33 7.82
C ARG A 256 11.10 -10.53 8.76
N SER A 257 10.55 -9.55 9.48
CA SER A 257 11.30 -8.68 10.41
C SER A 257 11.92 -9.43 11.61
N SER A 258 11.44 -10.62 11.94
CA SER A 258 12.04 -11.47 12.98
C SER A 258 12.89 -12.59 12.39
N VAL A 259 12.49 -13.14 11.23
CA VAL A 259 13.16 -14.26 10.57
C VAL A 259 14.45 -13.83 9.89
N ASP A 260 14.44 -12.78 9.07
CA ASP A 260 15.60 -12.38 8.28
C ASP A 260 16.81 -12.06 9.19
N PRO A 261 16.69 -11.28 10.29
CA PRO A 261 17.81 -11.08 11.22
C PRO A 261 18.30 -12.37 11.89
N PHE A 262 17.40 -13.31 12.18
CA PHE A 262 17.81 -14.60 12.73
C PHE A 262 18.62 -15.42 11.73
N LEU A 263 18.20 -15.41 10.46
CA LEU A 263 18.90 -16.11 9.38
C LEU A 263 20.22 -15.42 9.00
N SER A 264 20.34 -14.11 9.14
CA SER A 264 21.57 -13.37 8.86
C SER A 264 22.63 -13.51 9.95
N PHE A 265 22.24 -13.57 11.23
CA PHE A 265 23.19 -13.45 12.34
C PHE A 265 23.21 -14.63 13.31
N GLY A 266 22.18 -15.48 13.35
CA GLY A 266 22.11 -16.58 14.31
C GLY A 266 23.16 -17.66 14.02
N ASP A 267 24.03 -17.96 14.98
CA ASP A 267 25.14 -18.91 14.77
C ASP A 267 24.69 -20.38 14.69
N ASP A 268 23.58 -20.73 15.33
CA ASP A 268 23.03 -22.09 15.31
C ASP A 268 22.41 -22.41 13.94
N ARG A 269 23.17 -23.11 13.09
CA ARG A 269 22.74 -23.53 11.74
C ARG A 269 21.49 -24.42 11.77
N ALA A 270 21.38 -25.34 12.72
CA ALA A 270 20.23 -26.24 12.81
C ALA A 270 18.97 -25.44 13.15
N MET A 271 19.09 -24.44 14.04
CA MET A 271 17.99 -23.54 14.33
C MET A 271 17.64 -22.63 13.16
N ARG A 272 18.62 -22.14 12.38
CA ARG A 272 18.34 -21.39 11.13
C ARG A 272 17.49 -22.20 10.17
N GLU A 273 17.78 -23.48 10.01
CA GLU A 273 16.97 -24.38 9.18
C GLU A 273 15.52 -24.48 9.69
N VAL A 274 15.33 -24.69 11.00
CA VAL A 274 13.98 -24.78 11.62
C VAL A 274 13.18 -23.49 11.38
N VAL A 275 13.81 -22.33 11.64
CA VAL A 275 13.18 -21.02 11.45
C VAL A 275 12.86 -20.78 9.97
N TRP A 276 13.81 -21.05 9.07
CA TRP A 276 13.62 -20.87 7.63
C TRP A 276 12.49 -21.74 7.08
N ARG A 277 12.47 -23.05 7.41
CA ARG A 277 11.43 -23.98 6.95
C ARG A 277 10.04 -23.52 7.40
N LYS A 278 9.91 -23.07 8.65
CA LYS A 278 8.64 -22.54 9.17
C LYS A 278 8.17 -21.29 8.43
N PHE A 279 9.11 -20.45 7.99
CA PHE A 279 8.81 -19.21 7.27
C PHE A 279 8.44 -19.41 5.80
N VAL A 280 9.15 -20.28 5.10
CA VAL A 280 8.88 -20.53 3.67
C VAL A 280 7.66 -21.42 3.45
N ASN A 281 7.29 -22.26 4.42
CA ASN A 281 6.12 -23.14 4.35
C ASN A 281 4.81 -22.45 4.84
N ARG A 282 4.79 -21.13 5.00
CA ARG A 282 3.55 -20.40 5.32
C ARG A 282 2.54 -20.58 4.19
N GLY A 283 1.39 -21.14 4.51
CA GLY A 283 0.37 -21.52 3.54
C GLY A 283 0.70 -22.76 2.69
N ASP A 284 1.79 -23.48 2.97
CA ASP A 284 2.21 -24.73 2.31
C ASP A 284 2.65 -25.76 3.35
N ASN A 285 1.77 -26.04 4.31
CA ASN A 285 2.07 -26.79 5.52
C ASN A 285 1.14 -28.00 5.75
N GLY A 286 0.13 -28.20 4.89
CA GLY A 286 -0.83 -29.31 5.02
C GLY A 286 -1.76 -29.22 6.24
N ASP A 287 -1.78 -28.10 6.97
CA ASP A 287 -2.67 -27.89 8.12
C ASP A 287 -3.90 -27.04 7.76
N ALA A 288 -4.60 -26.49 8.77
CA ALA A 288 -5.79 -25.67 8.57
C ALA A 288 -5.51 -24.36 7.78
N ASN A 289 -4.26 -23.89 7.77
CA ASN A 289 -3.79 -22.71 7.07
C ASN A 289 -3.21 -23.03 5.69
N ASP A 290 -3.21 -24.29 5.24
CA ASP A 290 -2.77 -24.66 3.89
C ASP A 290 -3.58 -23.89 2.82
N THR A 291 -2.86 -23.34 1.84
CA THR A 291 -3.40 -22.50 0.77
C THR A 291 -3.31 -23.13 -0.62
N ASN A 292 -2.78 -24.36 -0.75
CA ASN A 292 -2.53 -24.99 -2.05
C ASN A 292 -3.82 -25.12 -2.89
N SER A 293 -4.87 -25.67 -2.28
CA SER A 293 -6.19 -25.80 -2.94
C SER A 293 -6.83 -24.44 -3.24
N THR A 294 -6.67 -23.47 -2.34
CA THR A 294 -7.18 -22.10 -2.49
C THR A 294 -6.50 -21.37 -3.66
N ILE A 295 -5.18 -21.50 -3.80
CA ILE A 295 -4.43 -20.93 -4.93
C ILE A 295 -4.87 -21.58 -6.25
N ALA A 296 -5.00 -22.91 -6.29
CA ALA A 296 -5.45 -23.62 -7.48
C ALA A 296 -6.85 -23.16 -7.92
N GLU A 297 -7.77 -22.95 -6.97
CA GLU A 297 -9.09 -22.38 -7.22
C GLU A 297 -9.00 -20.96 -7.79
N ILE A 298 -8.20 -20.08 -7.17
CA ILE A 298 -7.99 -18.70 -7.64
C ILE A 298 -7.47 -18.69 -9.08
N VAL A 299 -6.48 -19.52 -9.41
CA VAL A 299 -5.89 -19.59 -10.76
C VAL A 299 -6.92 -20.08 -11.77
N ARG A 300 -7.71 -21.10 -11.44
CA ARG A 300 -8.80 -21.61 -12.28
C ARG A 300 -9.85 -20.52 -12.54
N LEU A 301 -10.35 -19.87 -11.50
CA LEU A 301 -11.35 -18.80 -11.58
C LEU A 301 -10.84 -17.59 -12.39
N ARG A 302 -9.56 -17.23 -12.22
CA ARG A 302 -8.91 -16.17 -13.02
C ARG A 302 -8.87 -16.51 -14.51
N ALA A 303 -8.60 -17.77 -14.85
CA ALA A 303 -8.60 -18.24 -16.24
C ALA A 303 -10.01 -18.26 -16.84
N GLU A 304 -11.02 -18.74 -16.08
CA GLU A 304 -12.42 -18.70 -16.47
C GLU A 304 -12.91 -17.28 -16.73
N ARG A 305 -12.63 -16.35 -15.79
CA ARG A 305 -12.96 -14.93 -15.96
C ARG A 305 -12.36 -14.33 -17.21
N ALA A 306 -11.07 -14.58 -17.45
CA ALA A 306 -10.38 -14.04 -18.62
C ALA A 306 -11.04 -14.53 -19.92
N ARG A 307 -11.31 -15.83 -20.02
CA ARG A 307 -11.98 -16.42 -21.20
C ARG A 307 -13.38 -15.86 -21.40
N LEU A 308 -14.16 -15.74 -20.32
CA LEU A 308 -15.50 -15.16 -20.36
C LEU A 308 -15.48 -13.71 -20.90
N LEU A 309 -14.44 -12.96 -20.55
CA LEU A 309 -14.22 -11.58 -21.01
C LEU A 309 -13.52 -11.49 -22.37
N GLY A 310 -13.25 -12.62 -23.04
CA GLY A 310 -12.67 -12.66 -24.39
C GLY A 310 -11.13 -12.63 -24.45
N PHE A 311 -10.43 -12.91 -23.35
CA PHE A 311 -8.96 -12.95 -23.26
C PHE A 311 -8.43 -14.39 -23.24
N GLY A 312 -7.23 -14.59 -23.78
CA GLY A 312 -6.59 -15.91 -23.79
C GLY A 312 -6.17 -16.37 -22.39
N ASN A 313 -5.82 -15.43 -21.51
CA ASN A 313 -5.43 -15.69 -20.13
C ASN A 313 -5.61 -14.45 -19.24
N HIS A 314 -5.46 -14.65 -17.93
CA HIS A 314 -5.61 -13.60 -16.94
C HIS A 314 -4.60 -12.44 -17.09
N ALA A 315 -3.38 -12.72 -17.53
CA ALA A 315 -2.35 -11.70 -17.67
C ALA A 315 -2.70 -10.72 -18.80
N GLU A 316 -3.19 -11.21 -19.94
CA GLU A 316 -3.69 -10.38 -21.04
C GLU A 316 -4.81 -9.44 -20.58
N TRP A 317 -5.81 -9.97 -19.85
CA TRP A 317 -6.88 -9.16 -19.27
C TRP A 317 -6.33 -8.10 -18.29
N ARG A 318 -5.47 -8.54 -17.36
CA ARG A 318 -4.97 -7.67 -16.27
C ARG A 318 -4.11 -6.53 -16.78
N MET A 319 -3.42 -6.72 -17.90
CA MET A 319 -2.44 -5.78 -18.45
C MET A 319 -3.03 -4.71 -19.37
N GLN A 320 -4.32 -4.76 -19.69
CA GLN A 320 -4.94 -3.76 -20.56
C GLN A 320 -4.82 -2.31 -20.05
N ASP A 321 -4.79 -2.14 -18.72
CA ASP A 321 -4.63 -0.83 -18.05
C ASP A 321 -3.30 -0.76 -17.28
N THR A 322 -2.24 -1.24 -17.90
CA THR A 322 -0.85 -1.15 -17.41
C THR A 322 0.02 -0.36 -18.39
N MET A 323 1.23 0.03 -17.99
CA MET A 323 2.21 0.67 -18.86
C MET A 323 2.85 -0.34 -19.83
N ALA A 324 3.10 -1.57 -19.38
CA ALA A 324 3.67 -2.64 -20.19
C ALA A 324 2.73 -3.18 -21.28
N LYS A 325 1.41 -2.98 -21.14
CA LYS A 325 0.32 -3.35 -22.08
C LYS A 325 0.12 -4.84 -22.36
N THR A 326 1.18 -5.64 -22.48
CA THR A 326 1.11 -7.04 -22.88
C THR A 326 2.01 -7.93 -22.02
N PRO A 327 1.61 -9.19 -21.74
CA PRO A 327 2.45 -10.14 -21.00
C PRO A 327 3.81 -10.37 -21.65
N ALA A 328 3.88 -10.37 -22.99
CA ALA A 328 5.12 -10.54 -23.74
C ALA A 328 6.13 -9.41 -23.45
N ALA A 329 5.68 -8.15 -23.38
CA ALA A 329 6.55 -7.03 -23.05
C ALA A 329 7.10 -7.11 -21.62
N ALA A 330 6.25 -7.50 -20.65
CA ALA A 330 6.70 -7.71 -19.28
C ALA A 330 7.71 -8.86 -19.17
N MET A 331 7.44 -10.01 -19.82
CA MET A 331 8.38 -11.14 -19.87
C MET A 331 9.70 -10.77 -20.53
N ALA A 332 9.67 -10.01 -21.63
CA ALA A 332 10.89 -9.56 -22.30
C ALA A 332 11.77 -8.68 -21.39
N LEU A 333 11.15 -7.82 -20.56
CA LEU A 333 11.88 -7.05 -19.56
C LEU A 333 12.46 -7.96 -18.47
N MET A 334 11.67 -8.89 -17.93
CA MET A 334 12.13 -9.81 -16.87
C MET A 334 13.29 -10.69 -17.34
N GLU A 335 13.22 -11.25 -18.55
CA GLU A 335 14.28 -12.10 -19.11
C GLU A 335 15.59 -11.35 -19.36
N ARG A 336 15.52 -10.05 -19.69
CA ARG A 336 16.71 -9.20 -19.79
C ARG A 336 17.47 -9.05 -18.46
N VAL A 337 16.75 -9.11 -17.34
CA VAL A 337 17.32 -9.03 -15.99
C VAL A 337 17.69 -10.41 -15.45
N TRP A 338 16.94 -11.45 -15.83
CA TRP A 338 17.09 -12.81 -15.31
C TRP A 338 18.46 -13.42 -15.57
N ALA A 339 18.97 -13.32 -16.80
CA ALA A 339 20.27 -13.87 -17.16
C ALA A 339 21.44 -13.26 -16.36
N PRO A 340 21.62 -11.92 -16.31
CA PRO A 340 22.68 -11.32 -15.50
C PRO A 340 22.47 -11.54 -14.00
N ALA A 341 21.23 -11.54 -13.50
CA ALA A 341 20.95 -11.81 -12.09
C ALA A 341 21.41 -13.23 -11.68
N LYS A 342 21.12 -14.25 -12.50
CA LYS A 342 21.63 -15.62 -12.24
C LYS A 342 23.15 -15.72 -12.27
N ALA A 343 23.78 -15.03 -13.23
CA ALA A 343 25.25 -15.00 -13.30
C ALA A 343 25.83 -14.41 -12.02
N ARG A 344 25.27 -13.29 -11.55
CA ARG A 344 25.68 -12.67 -10.29
C ARG A 344 25.47 -13.57 -9.08
N VAL A 345 24.29 -14.19 -8.94
CA VAL A 345 24.01 -15.13 -7.84
C VAL A 345 24.97 -16.32 -7.86
N THR A 346 25.40 -16.77 -9.04
CA THR A 346 26.40 -17.85 -9.16
C THR A 346 27.75 -17.44 -8.57
N GLU A 347 28.20 -16.21 -8.82
CA GLU A 347 29.41 -15.64 -8.20
C GLU A 347 29.24 -15.50 -6.68
N GLU A 348 28.10 -14.97 -6.23
CA GLU A 348 27.83 -14.74 -4.81
C GLU A 348 27.79 -16.05 -4.02
N VAL A 349 27.15 -17.09 -4.54
CA VAL A 349 27.13 -18.41 -3.91
C VAL A 349 28.53 -19.05 -3.91
N ALA A 350 29.36 -18.81 -4.92
CA ALA A 350 30.75 -19.27 -4.92
C ALA A 350 31.58 -18.58 -3.82
N ASP A 351 31.44 -17.27 -3.66
CA ASP A 351 32.06 -16.51 -2.56
C ASP A 351 31.59 -17.04 -1.19
N MET A 352 30.28 -17.33 -1.04
CA MET A 352 29.73 -17.92 0.19
C MET A 352 30.31 -19.32 0.48
N ARG A 353 30.38 -20.20 -0.52
CA ARG A 353 30.96 -21.55 -0.39
C ARG A 353 32.41 -21.51 0.08
N ALA A 354 33.19 -20.56 -0.42
CA ALA A 354 34.59 -20.40 -0.05
C ALA A 354 34.76 -20.10 1.45
N ILE A 355 33.82 -19.34 2.05
CA ILE A 355 33.80 -19.07 3.49
C ILE A 355 33.22 -20.24 4.28
N ALA A 356 32.15 -20.84 3.78
CA ALA A 356 31.43 -21.91 4.46
C ALA A 356 32.23 -23.22 4.57
N GLY A 357 33.03 -23.54 3.55
CA GLY A 357 33.68 -24.85 3.44
C GLY A 357 32.72 -26.00 3.12
N HIS A 358 31.47 -25.69 2.75
CA HIS A 358 30.43 -26.64 2.35
C HIS A 358 29.45 -25.98 1.38
N ASP A 359 28.54 -26.77 0.79
CA ASP A 359 27.47 -26.24 -0.06
C ASP A 359 26.49 -25.36 0.72
N ILE A 360 25.95 -24.34 0.05
CA ILE A 360 25.03 -23.36 0.64
C ILE A 360 23.60 -23.84 0.47
N GLU A 361 22.95 -24.11 1.60
CA GLU A 361 21.52 -24.36 1.65
C GLU A 361 20.73 -23.04 1.79
N PRO A 362 19.42 -23.03 1.51
CA PRO A 362 18.62 -21.79 1.61
C PRO A 362 18.67 -21.08 2.97
N TRP A 363 18.79 -21.83 4.07
CA TRP A 363 18.92 -21.29 5.43
C TRP A 363 20.35 -20.84 5.80
N ASP A 364 21.30 -21.07 4.90
CA ASP A 364 22.68 -20.59 5.03
C ASP A 364 22.92 -19.29 4.24
N TYR A 365 22.06 -18.99 3.25
CA TYR A 365 22.27 -17.91 2.29
C TYR A 365 22.51 -16.55 2.96
N LEU A 366 21.58 -16.08 3.80
CA LEU A 366 21.70 -14.76 4.46
C LEU A 366 22.90 -14.71 5.41
N TYR A 367 23.16 -15.78 6.15
CA TYR A 367 24.29 -15.88 7.09
C TYR A 367 25.64 -15.73 6.39
N TYR A 368 25.86 -16.46 5.28
CA TYR A 368 27.12 -16.37 4.56
C TYR A 368 27.18 -15.15 3.63
N ALA A 369 26.05 -14.63 3.14
CA ALA A 369 26.03 -13.34 2.44
C ALA A 369 26.61 -12.22 3.33
N GLU A 370 26.24 -12.20 4.63
CA GLU A 370 26.78 -11.22 5.56
C GLU A 370 28.28 -11.44 5.86
N LYS A 371 28.72 -12.70 5.96
CA LYS A 371 30.16 -13.00 6.09
C LYS A 371 30.98 -12.57 4.87
N VAL A 372 30.46 -12.83 3.66
CA VAL A 372 31.07 -12.36 2.40
C VAL A 372 31.12 -10.83 2.38
N ARG A 373 30.03 -10.16 2.76
CA ARG A 373 29.97 -8.70 2.82
C ARG A 373 31.07 -8.13 3.73
N LYS A 374 31.21 -8.69 4.93
CA LYS A 374 32.24 -8.31 5.88
C LYS A 374 33.65 -8.60 5.37
N GLN A 375 33.90 -9.77 4.79
CA GLN A 375 35.24 -10.13 4.30
C GLN A 375 35.66 -9.30 3.07
N LYS A 376 34.75 -9.06 2.13
CA LYS A 376 35.04 -8.45 0.82
C LYS A 376 35.03 -6.92 0.86
N TYR A 377 34.15 -6.34 1.66
CA TYR A 377 33.92 -4.89 1.71
C TYR A 377 34.23 -4.25 3.06
N ASP A 378 34.65 -5.04 4.07
CA ASP A 378 34.86 -4.58 5.44
C ASP A 378 33.61 -3.85 5.98
N LEU A 379 32.43 -4.36 5.63
CA LEU A 379 31.13 -3.80 5.97
C LEU A 379 30.34 -4.79 6.82
N ASP A 380 30.09 -4.42 8.06
CA ASP A 380 29.19 -5.14 8.97
C ASP A 380 27.87 -4.37 9.08
N GLN A 381 26.73 -5.00 8.78
CA GLN A 381 25.44 -4.32 8.87
C GLN A 381 25.13 -3.81 10.29
N ASN A 382 25.74 -4.38 11.33
CA ASN A 382 25.59 -3.90 12.70
C ASN A 382 26.26 -2.54 12.93
N GLU A 383 27.25 -2.15 12.13
CA GLU A 383 27.87 -0.82 12.19
C GLU A 383 26.95 0.26 11.61
N LEU A 384 26.00 -0.12 10.74
CA LEU A 384 25.07 0.80 10.10
C LEU A 384 23.88 1.16 11.01
N LYS A 385 23.37 0.17 11.73
CA LYS A 385 22.13 0.27 12.51
C LYS A 385 22.11 1.44 13.52
N PRO A 386 23.21 1.78 14.23
CA PRO A 386 23.24 2.95 15.13
C PRO A 386 22.99 4.30 14.46
N TYR A 387 23.12 4.43 13.14
CA TYR A 387 22.85 5.67 12.41
C TYR A 387 21.38 5.83 12.00
N PHE A 388 20.60 4.74 12.03
CA PHE A 388 19.22 4.69 11.55
C PHE A 388 18.24 4.58 12.73
N GLU A 389 18.22 5.59 13.59
CA GLU A 389 17.16 5.76 14.58
C GLU A 389 15.85 6.19 13.88
N LEU A 390 14.74 5.51 14.14
CA LEU A 390 13.48 5.68 13.40
C LEU A 390 12.99 7.14 13.34
N GLY A 391 13.08 7.88 14.43
CA GLY A 391 12.72 9.30 14.47
C GLY A 391 13.63 10.15 13.57
N ASN A 392 14.94 9.93 13.60
CA ASN A 392 15.91 10.54 12.68
C ASN A 392 15.61 10.18 11.22
N VAL A 393 15.29 8.92 10.92
CA VAL A 393 14.95 8.47 9.56
C VAL A 393 13.72 9.20 9.03
N LYS A 394 12.66 9.30 9.85
CA LYS A 394 11.45 10.08 9.50
C LYS A 394 11.76 11.55 9.25
N ARG A 395 12.57 12.18 10.11
CA ARG A 395 12.99 13.57 9.92
C ARG A 395 13.80 13.75 8.63
N GLY A 396 14.64 12.79 8.26
CA GLY A 396 15.33 12.76 6.97
C GLY A 396 14.38 12.70 5.78
N ALA A 397 13.36 11.84 5.86
CA ALA A 397 12.31 11.74 4.84
C ALA A 397 11.51 13.06 4.72
N PHE A 398 11.12 13.67 5.84
CA PHE A 398 10.42 14.95 5.85
C PHE A 398 11.27 16.09 5.31
N TYR A 399 12.58 16.10 5.61
CA TYR A 399 13.51 17.05 5.03
C TYR A 399 13.57 16.95 3.51
N MET A 400 13.71 15.72 2.99
CA MET A 400 13.67 15.46 1.56
C MET A 400 12.38 16.00 0.94
N ALA A 401 11.22 15.72 1.54
CA ALA A 401 9.95 16.23 1.05
C ALA A 401 9.87 17.76 1.07
N GLY A 402 10.39 18.41 2.12
CA GLY A 402 10.46 19.86 2.19
C GLY A 402 11.41 20.49 1.18
N ARG A 403 12.46 19.77 0.74
CA ARG A 403 13.40 20.22 -0.28
C ARG A 403 12.86 20.03 -1.70
N LEU A 404 12.17 18.92 -1.97
CA LEU A 404 11.71 18.55 -3.31
C LEU A 404 10.31 19.06 -3.63
N TYR A 405 9.41 19.07 -2.64
CA TYR A 405 7.98 19.37 -2.82
C TYR A 405 7.52 20.61 -2.04
N GLY A 406 8.39 21.19 -1.20
CA GLY A 406 8.03 22.34 -0.39
C GLY A 406 7.03 22.02 0.72
N PHE A 407 7.00 20.79 1.23
CA PHE A 407 6.13 20.40 2.34
C PHE A 407 6.82 20.50 3.70
N ASP A 408 6.07 20.87 4.73
CA ASP A 408 6.49 20.79 6.13
C ASP A 408 5.64 19.77 6.87
N PHE A 409 6.25 19.06 7.82
CA PHE A 409 5.61 18.00 8.59
C PHE A 409 5.75 18.30 10.07
N THR A 410 4.65 18.71 10.71
CA THR A 410 4.62 19.04 12.13
C THR A 410 3.94 17.92 12.92
N PRO A 411 4.60 17.28 13.90
CA PRO A 411 3.98 16.23 14.70
C PRO A 411 2.83 16.81 15.53
N LEU A 412 1.69 16.13 15.50
CA LEU A 412 0.55 16.48 16.34
C LEU A 412 0.69 15.84 17.72
N PRO A 413 0.34 16.57 18.80
CA PRO A 413 0.22 15.96 20.12
C PRO A 413 -0.71 14.74 20.10
N ARG A 414 -0.36 13.71 20.88
CA ARG A 414 -1.21 12.52 21.01
C ARG A 414 -2.59 12.92 21.51
N GLY A 415 -3.62 12.39 20.87
CA GLY A 415 -5.02 12.69 21.18
C GLY A 415 -5.59 13.93 20.49
N THR A 416 -4.80 14.69 19.72
CA THR A 416 -5.33 15.80 18.89
C THR A 416 -6.32 15.30 17.84
N VAL A 417 -6.04 14.13 17.24
CA VAL A 417 -6.96 13.40 16.37
C VAL A 417 -7.03 11.94 16.82
N PRO A 418 -8.17 11.24 16.60
CA PRO A 418 -8.25 9.81 16.88
C PRO A 418 -7.23 9.04 16.05
N THR A 419 -6.79 7.89 16.56
CA THR A 419 -5.97 6.90 15.86
C THR A 419 -6.51 5.50 16.14
N PHE A 420 -6.27 4.56 15.22
CA PHE A 420 -6.72 3.17 15.36
C PHE A 420 -5.79 2.32 16.24
N GLN A 421 -4.58 2.82 16.51
CA GLN A 421 -3.62 2.22 17.42
C GLN A 421 -2.85 3.31 18.20
N PRO A 422 -2.48 3.08 19.47
CA PRO A 422 -1.81 4.09 20.30
C PRO A 422 -0.43 4.52 19.78
N ASP A 423 0.26 3.65 19.05
CA ASP A 423 1.60 3.92 18.51
C ASP A 423 1.58 4.70 17.19
N VAL A 424 0.40 4.99 16.62
CA VAL A 424 0.30 5.76 15.38
C VAL A 424 0.63 7.22 15.66
N GLU A 425 1.65 7.72 14.99
CA GLU A 425 2.00 9.14 15.00
C GLU A 425 1.30 9.86 13.85
N VAL A 426 0.86 11.09 14.10
CA VAL A 426 0.16 11.89 13.09
C VAL A 426 0.91 13.20 12.90
N PHE A 427 1.10 13.58 11.64
CA PHE A 427 1.79 14.80 11.25
C PHE A 427 0.84 15.66 10.42
N GLU A 428 0.74 16.94 10.77
CA GLU A 428 0.14 17.97 9.94
C GLU A 428 1.09 18.31 8.79
N VAL A 429 0.54 18.38 7.58
CA VAL A 429 1.30 18.65 6.36
C VAL A 429 0.87 20.01 5.81
N THR A 430 1.82 20.93 5.66
CA THR A 430 1.60 22.27 5.11
C THR A 430 2.56 22.58 3.97
N ASN A 431 2.17 23.52 3.10
CA ASN A 431 3.05 24.08 2.09
C ASN A 431 3.94 25.16 2.71
N LYS A 432 5.26 25.03 2.55
CA LYS A 432 6.26 25.94 3.10
C LYS A 432 6.23 27.34 2.48
N ALA A 433 5.75 27.47 1.25
CA ALA A 433 5.76 28.74 0.54
C ALA A 433 4.69 29.71 1.07
N ASP A 434 3.51 29.20 1.44
CA ASP A 434 2.35 30.02 1.80
C ASP A 434 1.65 29.59 3.10
N GLY A 435 2.10 28.50 3.74
CA GLY A 435 1.48 27.94 4.94
C GLY A 435 0.15 27.25 4.70
N SER A 436 -0.26 27.06 3.44
CA SER A 436 -1.53 26.39 3.13
C SER A 436 -1.53 24.94 3.60
N HIS A 437 -2.67 24.50 4.11
CA HIS A 437 -2.81 23.15 4.63
C HIS A 437 -2.95 22.14 3.48
N VAL A 438 -2.14 21.09 3.50
CA VAL A 438 -2.13 20.02 2.48
C VAL A 438 -2.92 18.80 2.98
N GLY A 439 -2.74 18.42 4.25
CA GLY A 439 -3.31 17.17 4.74
C GLY A 439 -2.74 16.67 6.06
N LEU A 440 -3.07 15.42 6.39
CA LEU A 440 -2.47 14.69 7.49
C LEU A 440 -1.74 13.44 6.98
N PHE A 441 -0.62 13.13 7.62
CA PHE A 441 0.15 11.92 7.41
C PHE A 441 0.15 11.06 8.69
N TYR A 442 -0.30 9.82 8.59
CA TYR A 442 -0.33 8.84 9.70
C TYR A 442 0.82 7.82 9.54
N SER A 443 1.66 7.65 10.56
CA SER A 443 2.78 6.70 10.57
C SER A 443 2.48 5.54 11.52
N ASP A 444 2.21 4.34 10.99
CA ASP A 444 2.02 3.10 11.75
C ASP A 444 3.22 2.16 11.55
N ASP A 445 4.25 2.31 12.39
CA ASP A 445 5.58 1.77 12.09
C ASP A 445 5.82 0.32 12.55
N PHE A 446 5.02 -0.19 13.50
CA PHE A 446 5.38 -1.43 14.21
C PHE A 446 4.59 -2.66 13.79
N SER A 447 5.28 -3.81 13.79
CA SER A 447 4.65 -5.13 13.68
C SER A 447 3.87 -5.48 14.95
N ARG A 448 2.74 -6.16 14.80
CA ARG A 448 1.91 -6.67 15.90
C ARG A 448 1.02 -7.80 15.41
N ALA A 449 0.50 -8.62 16.33
CA ALA A 449 -0.48 -9.65 15.99
C ALA A 449 -1.70 -9.04 15.27
N GLY A 450 -2.14 -9.69 14.20
CA GLY A 450 -3.28 -9.25 13.38
C GLY A 450 -2.94 -8.24 12.27
N LYS A 451 -1.88 -7.42 12.41
CA LYS A 451 -1.40 -6.56 11.32
C LYS A 451 -0.77 -7.44 10.24
N ARG A 452 -1.18 -7.27 8.98
CA ARG A 452 -0.56 -8.00 7.86
C ARG A 452 0.93 -7.64 7.72
N SER A 453 1.77 -8.60 7.32
CA SER A 453 3.19 -8.33 7.06
C SER A 453 3.42 -7.46 5.81
N GLY A 454 4.68 -7.01 5.65
CA GLY A 454 5.12 -6.11 4.59
C GLY A 454 5.07 -4.64 4.98
N ALA A 455 5.10 -3.76 3.98
CA ALA A 455 4.87 -2.35 4.14
C ALA A 455 3.87 -1.87 3.08
N TRP A 456 3.12 -0.81 3.38
CA TRP A 456 2.18 -0.20 2.43
C TRP A 456 1.76 1.20 2.84
N ALA A 457 1.43 2.01 1.83
CA ALA A 457 0.71 3.26 2.01
C ALA A 457 -0.80 3.11 1.78
N THR A 458 -1.59 3.95 2.46
CA THR A 458 -3.06 4.02 2.27
C THR A 458 -3.51 5.48 2.21
N THR A 459 -4.44 5.79 1.31
CA THR A 459 -5.12 7.09 1.28
C THR A 459 -6.52 6.93 1.88
N TYR A 460 -6.81 7.62 2.98
CA TYR A 460 -8.12 7.64 3.64
C TYR A 460 -9.06 8.68 3.01
N ARG A 461 -8.51 9.81 2.56
CA ARG A 461 -9.21 10.83 1.78
C ARG A 461 -8.27 11.35 0.71
N SER A 462 -8.66 11.17 -0.55
CA SER A 462 -7.87 11.57 -1.71
C SER A 462 -8.05 13.05 -2.04
N TYR A 463 -7.05 13.63 -2.69
CA TYR A 463 -7.18 14.94 -3.32
C TYR A 463 -8.23 14.91 -4.43
N SER A 464 -8.89 16.04 -4.70
CA SER A 464 -9.60 16.33 -5.94
C SER A 464 -10.09 17.78 -5.92
N THR A 465 -10.49 18.34 -7.08
CA THR A 465 -11.07 19.69 -7.15
C THR A 465 -12.48 19.74 -7.73
N TYR A 466 -13.01 18.63 -8.27
CA TYR A 466 -14.34 18.59 -8.92
C TYR A 466 -15.51 19.05 -8.05
N ASP A 467 -15.40 18.99 -6.72
CA ASP A 467 -16.42 19.43 -5.77
C ASP A 467 -15.86 20.32 -4.65
N GLY A 468 -14.72 20.97 -4.90
CA GLY A 468 -13.92 21.71 -3.92
C GLY A 468 -12.65 20.97 -3.53
N VAL A 469 -11.63 21.70 -3.09
CA VAL A 469 -10.37 21.13 -2.58
C VAL A 469 -10.62 20.53 -1.20
N LYS A 470 -10.09 19.34 -0.96
CA LYS A 470 -10.13 18.67 0.34
C LYS A 470 -8.73 18.31 0.81
N ASN A 471 -8.52 18.34 2.11
CA ASN A 471 -7.28 17.89 2.74
C ASN A 471 -7.03 16.40 2.44
N VAL A 472 -5.81 16.06 2.03
CA VAL A 472 -5.41 14.67 1.82
C VAL A 472 -5.17 14.00 3.18
N LEU A 473 -5.66 12.78 3.37
CA LEU A 473 -5.34 11.97 4.54
C LEU A 473 -4.65 10.71 4.06
N ALA A 474 -3.36 10.58 4.33
CA ALA A 474 -2.53 9.46 3.87
C ALA A 474 -1.82 8.78 5.05
N SER A 475 -1.45 7.51 4.88
CA SER A 475 -0.68 6.78 5.87
C SER A 475 0.42 5.94 5.26
N ASN A 476 1.44 5.67 6.07
CA ASN A 476 2.40 4.60 5.87
C ASN A 476 2.27 3.57 6.98
N ASN A 477 2.47 2.32 6.61
CA ASN A 477 2.34 1.20 7.51
C ASN A 477 3.56 0.31 7.30
N ASN A 478 4.39 0.18 8.34
CA ASN A 478 5.58 -0.66 8.35
C ASN A 478 5.44 -1.79 9.38
N ASN A 479 6.37 -2.75 9.36
CA ASN A 479 6.38 -3.88 10.29
C ASN A 479 7.71 -3.95 11.07
N PHE A 480 8.21 -2.78 11.50
CA PHE A 480 9.44 -2.70 12.29
C PHE A 480 9.23 -3.32 13.66
N THR A 481 10.32 -3.87 14.19
CA THR A 481 10.32 -4.46 15.51
C THR A 481 10.32 -3.37 16.57
N LYS A 482 9.30 -3.38 17.43
CA LYS A 482 9.19 -2.42 18.53
C LYS A 482 10.19 -2.77 19.64
N ALA A 483 10.95 -1.77 20.10
CA ALA A 483 11.77 -1.90 21.31
C ALA A 483 10.90 -1.76 22.57
N GLU A 484 11.30 -2.40 23.68
CA GLU A 484 10.67 -2.17 24.97
C GLU A 484 11.25 -0.91 25.66
N GLY A 485 10.41 -0.18 26.38
CA GLY A 485 10.84 0.96 27.19
C GLY A 485 11.16 2.22 26.38
N ALA A 486 12.17 2.96 26.84
CA ALA A 486 12.58 4.25 26.26
C ALA A 486 13.83 4.14 25.36
N GLU A 487 14.21 2.93 24.97
CA GLU A 487 15.38 2.69 24.11
C GLU A 487 15.17 3.28 22.69
N PRO A 488 16.22 3.81 22.05
CA PRO A 488 16.15 4.22 20.65
C PRO A 488 15.71 3.06 19.75
N ILE A 489 14.77 3.34 18.84
CA ILE A 489 14.31 2.35 17.87
C ILE A 489 15.26 2.40 16.69
N LEU A 490 16.17 1.42 16.62
CA LEU A 490 17.14 1.30 15.54
C LEU A 490 16.62 0.33 14.47
N ILE A 491 16.58 0.81 13.22
CA ILE A 491 16.14 0.03 12.06
C ILE A 491 17.32 -0.27 11.12
N SER A 492 17.18 -1.25 10.23
CA SER A 492 18.20 -1.54 9.22
C SER A 492 18.22 -0.48 8.11
N LEU A 493 19.24 -0.53 7.24
CA LEU A 493 19.24 0.26 6.00
C LEU A 493 18.04 -0.10 5.12
N ASP A 494 17.72 -1.39 4.98
CA ASP A 494 16.58 -1.87 4.18
C ASP A 494 15.24 -1.39 4.75
N ASP A 495 15.09 -1.34 6.08
CA ASP A 495 13.92 -0.78 6.74
C ASP A 495 13.82 0.75 6.52
N ALA A 496 14.96 1.45 6.54
CA ALA A 496 15.01 2.88 6.22
C ALA A 496 14.63 3.15 4.75
N GLN A 497 15.09 2.31 3.81
CA GLN A 497 14.66 2.35 2.41
C GLN A 497 13.17 2.05 2.28
N THR A 498 12.66 1.03 2.99
CA THR A 498 11.23 0.71 3.04
C THR A 498 10.40 1.90 3.54
N LEU A 499 10.86 2.62 4.57
CA LEU A 499 10.19 3.83 5.05
C LEU A 499 10.12 4.90 3.95
N PHE A 500 11.23 5.16 3.25
CA PHE A 500 11.27 6.12 2.15
C PHE A 500 10.42 5.67 0.95
N HIS A 501 10.39 4.37 0.66
CA HIS A 501 9.54 3.76 -0.36
C HIS A 501 8.06 4.08 -0.09
N GLU A 502 7.57 3.72 1.09
CA GLU A 502 6.18 3.99 1.46
C GLU A 502 5.90 5.49 1.51
N PHE A 503 6.88 6.28 1.96
CA PHE A 503 6.73 7.72 2.00
C PHE A 503 6.64 8.34 0.60
N GLY A 504 7.28 7.74 -0.41
CA GLY A 504 7.07 8.08 -1.81
C GLY A 504 5.62 7.87 -2.27
N HIS A 505 4.95 6.80 -1.85
CA HIS A 505 3.51 6.60 -2.11
C HIS A 505 2.65 7.65 -1.39
N ALA A 506 2.96 7.96 -0.12
CA ALA A 506 2.26 9.02 0.62
C ALA A 506 2.45 10.39 -0.05
N LEU A 507 3.66 10.73 -0.49
CA LEU A 507 3.96 11.95 -1.22
C LEU A 507 3.24 12.00 -2.58
N HIS A 508 3.15 10.87 -3.29
CA HIS A 508 2.36 10.80 -4.52
C HIS A 508 0.88 11.16 -4.29
N SER A 509 0.35 10.81 -3.12
CA SER A 509 -1.02 11.15 -2.72
C SER A 509 -1.15 12.61 -2.24
N LEU A 510 -0.20 13.09 -1.42
CA LEU A 510 -0.17 14.45 -0.87
C LEU A 510 0.08 15.52 -1.94
N ALA A 511 0.90 15.20 -2.95
CA ALA A 511 1.22 16.10 -4.07
C ALA A 511 0.24 15.98 -5.24
N ALA A 512 -0.84 15.22 -5.08
CA ALA A 512 -1.84 15.04 -6.12
C ALA A 512 -2.50 16.38 -6.52
N ALA A 513 -2.73 16.55 -7.82
CA ALA A 513 -3.30 17.77 -8.40
C ALA A 513 -4.25 17.47 -9.57
N TYR A 514 -5.11 16.46 -9.43
CA TYR A 514 -6.10 16.08 -10.45
C TYR A 514 -7.50 16.59 -10.10
N THR A 515 -8.33 16.83 -11.13
CA THR A 515 -9.69 17.34 -10.93
C THR A 515 -10.63 16.25 -10.41
N TYR A 516 -10.63 15.09 -11.08
CA TYR A 516 -11.60 14.01 -10.86
C TYR A 516 -10.96 12.81 -10.13
N PRO A 517 -11.55 12.31 -9.02
CA PRO A 517 -10.99 11.23 -8.20
C PRO A 517 -10.63 9.96 -8.97
N ALA A 518 -11.43 9.57 -9.96
CA ALA A 518 -11.18 8.37 -10.76
C ALA A 518 -9.90 8.45 -11.61
N LEU A 519 -9.29 9.63 -11.78
CA LEU A 519 -8.00 9.82 -12.42
C LEU A 519 -6.81 9.76 -11.45
N GLY A 520 -7.06 9.77 -10.13
CA GLY A 520 -6.01 9.61 -9.12
C GLY A 520 -5.48 8.17 -9.00
N GLY A 521 -6.19 7.19 -9.57
CA GLY A 521 -5.74 5.80 -9.61
C GLY A 521 -4.51 5.63 -10.51
N THR A 522 -3.44 5.05 -9.96
CA THR A 522 -2.20 4.80 -10.69
C THR A 522 -2.09 3.33 -11.13
N PRO A 523 -1.73 3.03 -12.40
CA PRO A 523 -1.45 1.66 -12.85
C PRO A 523 -0.39 0.98 -11.97
N ARG A 524 -0.56 -0.33 -11.72
CA ARG A 524 0.31 -1.08 -10.79
C ARG A 524 1.79 -1.08 -11.18
N ASP A 525 2.09 -1.06 -12.48
CA ASP A 525 3.46 -1.01 -13.00
C ASP A 525 4.01 0.41 -13.18
N TYR A 526 3.30 1.42 -12.67
CA TYR A 526 3.80 2.79 -12.50
C TYR A 526 3.79 3.23 -11.05
N VAL A 527 2.87 2.74 -10.22
CA VAL A 527 2.72 3.17 -8.83
C VAL A 527 4.00 2.96 -8.02
N GLU A 528 4.80 1.95 -8.37
CA GLU A 528 6.09 1.70 -7.72
C GLU A 528 7.22 2.64 -8.15
N TYR A 529 7.06 3.43 -9.23
CA TYR A 529 8.09 4.41 -9.60
C TYR A 529 8.21 5.54 -8.57
N PRO A 530 7.12 6.23 -8.17
CA PRO A 530 7.18 7.23 -7.12
C PRO A 530 7.66 6.68 -5.78
N SER A 531 7.43 5.42 -5.43
CA SER A 531 7.99 4.87 -4.19
C SER A 531 9.50 4.59 -4.31
N GLN A 532 9.90 3.83 -5.34
CA GLN A 532 11.30 3.41 -5.51
C GLN A 532 12.26 4.58 -5.77
N VAL A 533 11.82 5.62 -6.47
CA VAL A 533 12.69 6.79 -6.71
C VAL A 533 13.08 7.49 -5.41
N HIS A 534 12.25 7.40 -4.36
CA HIS A 534 12.55 8.03 -3.08
C HIS A 534 13.56 7.25 -2.23
N GLU A 535 13.70 5.94 -2.45
CA GLU A 535 14.69 5.10 -1.76
C GLU A 535 16.13 5.60 -1.97
N HIS A 536 16.40 6.19 -3.15
CA HIS A 536 17.72 6.72 -3.50
C HIS A 536 18.22 7.84 -2.58
N TRP A 537 17.33 8.53 -1.86
CA TRP A 537 17.72 9.66 -1.02
C TRP A 537 18.30 9.23 0.32
N VAL A 538 18.02 8.01 0.80
CA VAL A 538 18.41 7.53 2.14
C VAL A 538 19.89 7.77 2.42
N LEU A 539 20.77 7.49 1.45
CA LEU A 539 22.23 7.60 1.61
C LEU A 539 22.83 8.93 1.09
N SER A 540 21.99 9.88 0.66
CA SER A 540 22.44 11.18 0.17
C SER A 540 23.09 12.02 1.28
N ARG A 541 24.09 12.83 0.93
CA ARG A 541 24.82 13.68 1.90
C ARG A 541 23.91 14.59 2.74
N PRO A 542 22.96 15.33 2.16
CA PRO A 542 22.09 16.18 2.97
C PRO A 542 21.29 15.42 4.04
N ILE A 543 20.92 14.16 3.78
CA ILE A 543 20.19 13.32 4.73
C ILE A 543 21.13 12.70 5.76
N LEU A 544 22.23 12.08 5.33
CA LEU A 544 23.15 11.43 6.27
C LEU A 544 23.83 12.44 7.20
N ASP A 545 24.21 13.61 6.70
CA ASP A 545 24.92 14.61 7.50
C ASP A 545 23.97 15.35 8.46
N GLY A 546 22.71 15.56 8.05
CA GLY A 546 21.71 16.29 8.82
C GLY A 546 20.99 15.45 9.87
N TYR A 547 20.65 14.19 9.52
CA TYR A 547 19.65 13.41 10.23
C TYR A 547 20.14 12.03 10.67
N MET A 548 20.87 11.29 9.83
CA MET A 548 21.30 9.92 10.16
C MET A 548 22.59 9.94 11.01
N LYS A 549 22.41 10.21 12.30
CA LYS A 549 23.50 10.35 13.28
C LYS A 549 23.58 9.13 14.16
N HIS A 550 24.80 8.71 14.47
CA HIS A 550 25.04 7.62 15.41
C HIS A 550 24.44 7.96 16.78
N VAL A 551 23.59 7.09 17.32
CA VAL A 551 22.85 7.38 18.56
C VAL A 551 23.73 7.67 19.78
N GLU A 552 24.92 7.06 19.86
CA GLU A 552 25.86 7.31 20.97
C GLU A 552 26.77 8.53 20.75
N THR A 553 27.29 8.74 19.54
CA THR A 553 28.34 9.75 19.29
C THR A 553 27.79 11.05 18.71
N GLY A 554 26.56 11.02 18.18
CA GLY A 554 25.94 12.14 17.47
C GLY A 554 26.60 12.47 16.12
N GLN A 555 27.60 11.69 15.69
CA GLN A 555 28.32 11.94 14.43
C GLN A 555 27.54 11.40 13.23
N PRO A 556 27.60 12.07 12.07
CA PRO A 556 27.01 11.56 10.84
C PRO A 556 27.77 10.35 10.32
N MET A 557 27.12 9.56 9.48
CA MET A 557 27.76 8.42 8.81
C MET A 557 28.95 8.88 7.96
N PRO A 558 30.16 8.36 8.21
CA PRO A 558 31.35 8.78 7.47
C PRO A 558 31.29 8.32 6.01
N GLN A 559 31.86 9.13 5.09
CA GLN A 559 31.87 8.81 3.66
C GLN A 559 32.55 7.48 3.34
N SER A 560 33.53 7.05 4.15
CA SER A 560 34.16 5.74 4.00
C SER A 560 33.17 4.60 4.19
N LEU A 561 32.22 4.71 5.13
CA LEU A 561 31.20 3.69 5.36
C LEU A 561 30.16 3.69 4.23
N VAL A 562 29.82 4.87 3.70
CA VAL A 562 28.94 5.00 2.52
C VAL A 562 29.57 4.34 1.29
N ALA A 563 30.86 4.59 1.03
CA ALA A 563 31.59 3.98 -0.08
C ALA A 563 31.64 2.45 0.03
N LYS A 564 31.71 1.90 1.26
CA LYS A 564 31.62 0.45 1.50
C LYS A 564 30.23 -0.09 1.14
N ILE A 565 29.16 0.62 1.49
CA ILE A 565 27.78 0.25 1.10
C ILE A 565 27.66 0.24 -0.41
N GLU A 566 28.08 1.31 -1.08
CA GLU A 566 28.03 1.46 -2.54
C GLU A 566 28.83 0.37 -3.27
N ALA A 567 29.99 -0.02 -2.74
CA ALA A 567 30.79 -1.10 -3.31
C ALA A 567 30.18 -2.51 -3.10
N SER A 568 29.29 -2.65 -2.10
CA SER A 568 28.66 -3.93 -1.74
C SER A 568 27.32 -4.20 -2.45
N ASN A 569 26.80 -3.21 -3.16
CA ASN A 569 25.61 -3.27 -4.03
C ASN A 569 26.05 -3.50 -5.48
#